data_AF-S9RGT5-F1
#
_entry.id   AF-S9RGT5-F1
#
_cell.length_a   1.000
_cell.length_b   1.000
_cell.length_c   1.000
_cell.angle_alpha   90.00
_cell.angle_beta   90.00
_cell.angle_gamma   90.00
#
_symmetry.space_group_name_H-M   'P 1'
#
loop_
_entity.id
_entity.type
_entity.pdbx_description
1 polymer ?
#
loop_
_entity_poly.entity_id
_entity_poly.type
_entity_poly.pdbx_seq_one_letter_code
_entity_poly.pdbx_strand_id
1 'polypeptide(L)'
;MSIAEFFANIEQEQQATYFYAADEFIEIAPQSDGATVSLRQLGQASQHALQLLDESYPPNADTGPEPLSHIGEEAGIVIQGEIEITVADQVKVLRVGEGYLFDSQLPHRFRNISDSTCRIISACTPPTF
;
A
#
# COMPACT_ATOMS: atom_id res chain seq x y z
N MET A 1 -20.38 19.27 34.03
CA MET A 1 -20.12 18.89 32.64
C MET A 1 -21.22 17.96 32.19
N SER A 2 -22.05 18.44 31.26
CA SER A 2 -23.17 17.64 30.73
C SER A 2 -22.70 16.75 29.59
N ILE A 3 -23.42 15.67 29.31
CA ILE A 3 -23.12 14.80 28.16
C ILE A 3 -23.21 15.56 26.83
N ALA A 4 -24.06 16.61 26.76
CA ALA A 4 -24.19 17.46 25.59
C ALA A 4 -22.97 18.39 25.41
N GLU A 5 -22.34 18.85 26.48
CA GLU A 5 -21.06 19.60 26.41
C GLU A 5 -19.91 18.70 25.96
N PHE A 6 -19.94 17.41 26.33
CA PHE A 6 -18.95 16.43 25.89
C PHE A 6 -19.05 16.15 24.39
N PHE A 7 -20.27 16.00 23.83
CA PHE A 7 -20.45 15.80 22.38
C PHE A 7 -20.27 17.07 21.55
N ALA A 8 -20.60 18.26 22.07
CA ALA A 8 -20.39 19.53 21.36
C ALA A 8 -18.90 19.86 21.12
N ASN A 9 -17.98 19.29 21.90
CA ASN A 9 -16.54 19.46 21.71
C ASN A 9 -15.92 18.45 20.72
N ILE A 10 -16.67 17.42 20.31
CA ILE A 10 -16.20 16.41 19.34
C ILE A 10 -16.41 16.90 17.90
N GLU A 11 -17.27 17.89 17.69
CA GLU A 11 -17.46 18.60 16.42
C GLU A 11 -16.44 19.73 16.20
N GLN A 12 -15.21 19.58 16.68
CA GLN A 12 -14.13 20.37 16.11
C GLN A 12 -13.94 19.87 14.68
N GLU A 13 -14.43 20.65 13.70
CA GLU A 13 -14.11 20.48 12.29
C GLU A 13 -12.61 20.25 12.16
N GLN A 14 -12.24 18.99 11.95
CA GLN A 14 -10.86 18.59 11.84
C GLN A 14 -10.35 19.28 10.59
N GLN A 15 -9.47 20.27 10.79
CA GLN A 15 -9.00 21.12 9.71
C GLN A 15 -8.44 20.24 8.60
N ALA A 16 -8.92 20.45 7.37
CA ALA A 16 -8.57 19.57 6.26
C ALA A 16 -7.05 19.49 6.09
N THR A 17 -6.52 18.27 6.19
CA THR A 17 -5.09 17.99 6.08
C THR A 17 -4.78 17.58 4.65
N TYR A 18 -3.91 18.33 3.98
CA TYR A 18 -3.60 18.15 2.56
C TYR A 18 -2.16 17.71 2.28
N PHE A 19 -1.26 17.95 3.22
CA PHE A 19 0.16 17.69 3.08
C PHE A 19 0.60 16.76 4.20
N TYR A 20 1.39 15.76 3.86
CA TYR A 20 1.91 14.78 4.78
C TYR A 20 3.42 14.67 4.57
N ALA A 21 4.18 14.81 5.65
CA ALA A 21 5.60 14.52 5.70
C ALA A 21 5.84 13.01 5.67
N ALA A 22 7.06 12.62 5.29
CA ALA A 22 7.40 11.22 5.09
C ALA A 22 7.32 10.38 6.38
N ASP A 23 7.44 10.99 7.56
CA ASP A 23 7.31 10.35 8.88
C ASP A 23 5.86 10.24 9.36
N GLU A 24 4.91 10.89 8.68
CA GLU A 24 3.47 10.81 8.97
C GLU A 24 2.78 9.60 8.30
N PHE A 25 3.49 8.86 7.43
CA PHE A 25 2.92 7.70 6.76
C PHE A 25 2.80 6.53 7.74
N ILE A 26 1.64 5.87 7.72
CA ILE A 26 1.25 4.83 8.67
C ILE A 26 1.72 3.47 8.16
N GLU A 27 2.54 2.76 8.92
CA GLU A 27 2.92 1.37 8.60
C GLU A 27 1.72 0.45 8.85
N ILE A 28 1.25 -0.24 7.80
CA ILE A 28 0.08 -1.13 7.85
C ILE A 28 0.44 -2.61 7.63
N ALA A 29 1.69 -2.92 7.27
CA ALA A 29 2.12 -4.31 7.14
C ALA A 29 2.17 -5.01 8.52
N PRO A 30 1.76 -6.30 8.62
CA PRO A 30 1.94 -7.07 9.84
C PRO A 30 3.42 -7.14 10.22
N GLN A 31 3.77 -6.60 11.39
CA GLN A 31 5.13 -6.72 11.91
C GLN A 31 5.40 -8.19 12.26
N SER A 32 6.42 -8.79 11.64
CA SER A 32 6.93 -10.10 12.05
C SER A 32 8.45 -10.06 12.16
N ASP A 33 9.01 -11.00 12.92
CA ASP A 33 10.45 -11.09 13.14
C ASP A 33 11.16 -11.48 11.81
N GLY A 34 11.65 -10.50 11.06
CA GLY A 34 12.35 -10.69 9.80
C GLY A 34 12.30 -9.44 8.89
N ALA A 35 12.99 -9.50 7.75
CA ALA A 35 12.87 -8.47 6.72
C ALA A 35 11.56 -8.66 5.95
N THR A 36 10.48 -8.08 6.47
CA THR A 36 9.15 -8.15 5.85
C THR A 36 8.93 -6.99 4.89
N VAL A 37 7.99 -7.17 3.96
CA VAL A 37 7.49 -6.07 3.14
C VAL A 37 6.99 -4.95 4.07
N SER A 38 7.39 -3.72 3.80
CA SER A 38 6.89 -2.52 4.47
C SER A 38 5.87 -1.86 3.54
N LEU A 39 4.70 -1.53 4.10
CA LEU A 39 3.58 -0.89 3.42
C LEU A 39 3.25 0.37 4.22
N ARG A 40 3.70 1.53 3.74
CA ARG A 40 3.49 2.81 4.42
C ARG A 40 2.39 3.60 3.73
N GLN A 41 1.26 3.74 4.39
CA GLN A 41 0.08 4.41 3.88
C GLN A 41 0.13 5.93 4.06
N LEU A 42 -0.23 6.67 3.02
CA LEU A 42 -0.46 8.11 3.08
C LEU A 42 -1.82 8.43 3.72
N GLY A 43 -1.80 9.07 4.89
CA GLY A 43 -3.02 9.51 5.58
C GLY A 43 -3.93 8.36 6.02
N GLN A 44 -5.19 8.70 6.34
CA GLN A 44 -6.20 7.72 6.78
C GLN A 44 -7.07 7.29 5.59
N ALA A 45 -6.68 6.21 4.91
CA ALA A 45 -7.37 5.75 3.69
C ALA A 45 -8.86 5.47 3.90
N SER A 46 -9.29 5.07 5.10
CA SER A 46 -10.71 4.86 5.45
C SER A 46 -11.59 6.11 5.33
N GLN A 47 -11.00 7.30 5.24
CA GLN A 47 -11.70 8.58 5.02
C GLN A 47 -11.69 9.00 3.54
N HIS A 48 -11.16 8.17 2.64
CA HIS A 48 -10.93 8.51 1.25
C HIS A 48 -11.35 7.37 0.31
N ALA A 49 -11.58 7.72 -0.96
CA ALA A 49 -11.83 6.71 -2.01
C ALA A 49 -10.54 6.04 -2.50
N LEU A 50 -9.38 6.65 -2.23
CA LEU A 50 -8.06 6.26 -2.69
C LEU A 50 -7.18 5.90 -1.49
N GLN A 51 -6.50 4.77 -1.60
CA GLN A 51 -5.37 4.40 -0.76
C GLN A 51 -4.09 4.56 -1.58
N LEU A 52 -3.07 5.23 -1.02
CA LEU A 52 -1.75 5.36 -1.63
C LEU A 52 -0.72 4.76 -0.67
N LEU A 53 0.15 3.90 -1.19
CA LEU A 53 1.18 3.22 -0.42
C LEU A 53 2.58 3.55 -0.97
N ASP A 54 3.52 3.78 -0.05
CA ASP A 54 4.97 3.70 -0.29
C ASP A 54 5.44 2.33 0.20
N GLU A 55 5.72 1.46 -0.76
CA GLU A 55 6.04 0.05 -0.50
C GLU A 55 7.54 -0.19 -0.62
N SER A 56 8.07 -1.01 0.29
CA SER A 56 9.46 -1.45 0.27
C SER A 56 9.55 -2.96 0.43
N TYR A 57 10.14 -3.62 -0.57
CA TYR A 57 10.36 -5.05 -0.60
C TYR A 57 11.85 -5.34 -0.38
N PRO A 58 12.25 -5.86 0.79
CA PRO A 58 13.61 -6.33 1.01
C PRO A 58 14.03 -7.42 -0.01
N PRO A 59 15.34 -7.70 -0.15
CA PRO A 59 15.82 -8.79 -1.00
C PRO A 59 15.11 -10.11 -0.68
N ASN A 60 14.63 -10.80 -1.71
CA ASN A 60 13.89 -12.07 -1.61
C ASN A 60 12.54 -12.01 -0.87
N ALA A 61 12.02 -10.83 -0.55
CA ALA A 61 10.72 -10.68 0.07
C ALA A 61 9.58 -10.87 -0.96
N ASP A 62 8.46 -11.39 -0.50
CA ASP A 62 7.23 -11.52 -1.29
C ASP A 62 5.98 -11.34 -0.42
N THR A 63 4.82 -11.23 -1.06
CA THR A 63 3.52 -11.02 -0.39
C THR A 63 2.95 -12.28 0.27
N GLY A 64 3.74 -13.34 0.41
CA GLY A 64 3.34 -14.63 0.96
C GLY A 64 3.14 -15.71 -0.11
N PRO A 65 2.93 -16.98 0.31
CA PRO A 65 2.76 -18.10 -0.60
C PRO A 65 1.40 -18.09 -1.31
N GLU A 66 0.37 -17.55 -0.66
CA GLU A 66 -0.97 -17.43 -1.23
C GLU A 66 -1.08 -16.12 -2.05
N PRO A 67 -1.72 -16.16 -3.23
CA PRO A 67 -1.98 -14.96 -3.99
C PRO A 67 -2.96 -14.04 -3.26
N LEU A 68 -2.75 -12.74 -3.42
CA LEU A 68 -3.65 -11.69 -3.00
C LEU A 68 -4.86 -11.64 -3.94
N SER A 69 -6.02 -11.26 -3.42
CA SER A 69 -7.23 -10.96 -4.19
C SER A 69 -8.16 -10.11 -3.34
N HIS A 70 -8.57 -8.96 -3.85
CA HIS A 70 -9.49 -8.05 -3.17
C HIS A 70 -10.31 -7.24 -4.15
N ILE A 71 -11.42 -6.68 -3.68
CA ILE A 71 -12.29 -5.83 -4.51
C ILE A 71 -11.53 -4.56 -4.88
N GLY A 72 -11.62 -4.17 -6.15
CA GLY A 72 -11.11 -2.88 -6.62
C GLY A 72 -10.17 -2.98 -7.81
N GLU A 73 -9.50 -1.87 -8.07
CA GLU A 73 -8.40 -1.78 -9.02
C GLU A 73 -7.14 -1.38 -8.25
N GLU A 74 -6.00 -1.87 -8.73
CA GLU A 74 -4.69 -1.53 -8.19
C GLU A 74 -3.75 -1.13 -9.33
N ALA A 75 -2.95 -0.09 -9.07
CA ALA A 75 -1.91 0.38 -9.95
C ALA A 75 -0.65 0.70 -9.16
N GLY A 76 0.51 0.59 -9.81
CA GLY A 76 1.75 1.03 -9.18
C GLY A 76 2.88 1.22 -10.18
N ILE A 77 3.90 1.97 -9.75
CA ILE A 77 5.12 2.23 -10.53
C ILE A 77 6.33 1.89 -9.67
N VAL A 78 7.28 1.16 -10.26
CA VAL A 78 8.56 0.87 -9.62
C VAL A 78 9.41 2.14 -9.62
N ILE A 79 9.83 2.59 -8.44
CA ILE A 79 10.68 3.78 -8.27
C ILE A 79 12.12 3.43 -7.91
N GLN A 80 12.39 2.19 -7.48
CA GLN A 80 13.73 1.68 -7.19
C GLN A 80 13.77 0.15 -7.35
N GLY A 81 14.87 -0.38 -7.89
CA GLY A 81 15.09 -1.83 -8.01
C GLY A 81 14.25 -2.49 -9.12
N GLU A 82 13.92 -3.76 -8.93
CA GLU A 82 13.04 -4.53 -9.80
C GLU A 82 12.17 -5.50 -8.99
N ILE A 83 10.99 -5.83 -9.53
CA ILE A 83 10.00 -6.69 -8.89
C ILE A 83 9.38 -7.63 -9.92
N GLU A 84 9.19 -8.89 -9.56
CA GLU A 84 8.37 -9.82 -10.33
C GLU A 84 6.92 -9.72 -9.84
N ILE A 85 6.00 -9.47 -10.77
CA ILE A 85 4.56 -9.44 -10.51
C ILE A 85 3.89 -10.56 -11.31
N THR A 86 3.07 -11.34 -10.61
CA THR A 86 2.14 -12.29 -11.19
C THR A 86 0.74 -11.71 -11.10
N VAL A 87 -0.01 -11.71 -12.20
CA VAL A 87 -1.44 -11.35 -12.26
C VAL A 87 -2.15 -12.39 -13.11
N ALA A 88 -3.06 -13.15 -12.50
CA ALA A 88 -3.68 -14.33 -13.10
C ALA A 88 -2.63 -15.31 -13.68
N ASP A 89 -2.56 -15.45 -15.00
CA ASP A 89 -1.64 -16.34 -15.72
C ASP A 89 -0.40 -15.62 -16.27
N GLN A 90 -0.29 -14.30 -16.07
CA GLN A 90 0.81 -13.49 -16.58
C GLN A 90 1.84 -13.22 -15.50
N VAL A 91 3.11 -13.35 -15.86
CA VAL A 91 4.25 -13.04 -14.99
C VAL A 91 5.19 -12.08 -15.71
N LYS A 92 5.56 -10.99 -15.06
CA LYS A 92 6.50 -10.01 -15.60
C LYS A 92 7.41 -9.44 -14.52
N VAL A 93 8.70 -9.29 -14.86
CA VAL A 93 9.64 -8.49 -14.06
C VAL A 93 9.57 -7.05 -14.53
N LEU A 94 9.20 -6.15 -13.62
CA LEU A 94 9.16 -4.71 -13.83
C LEU A 94 10.41 -4.05 -13.24
N ARG A 95 10.92 -3.05 -13.95
CA ARG A 95 12.07 -2.22 -13.54
C ARG A 95 11.63 -0.78 -13.30
N VAL A 96 12.54 0.02 -12.76
CA VAL A 96 12.32 1.45 -12.50
C VAL A 96 11.68 2.15 -13.70
N GLY A 97 10.54 2.82 -13.44
CA GLY A 97 9.74 3.54 -14.43
C GLY A 97 8.68 2.69 -15.14
N GLU A 98 8.71 1.37 -15.00
CA GLU A 98 7.63 0.48 -15.45
C GLU A 98 6.55 0.38 -14.37
N GLY A 99 5.32 0.11 -14.79
CA GLY A 99 4.17 0.02 -13.89
C GLY A 99 3.17 -1.05 -14.29
N TYR A 100 2.19 -1.24 -13.42
CA TYR A 100 1.09 -2.18 -13.56
C TYR A 100 -0.24 -1.49 -13.28
N LEU A 101 -1.32 -2.05 -13.81
CA LEU A 101 -2.71 -1.65 -13.60
C LEU A 101 -3.59 -2.87 -13.88
N PHE A 102 -4.40 -3.30 -12.93
CA PHE A 102 -5.32 -4.42 -13.11
C PHE A 102 -6.49 -4.41 -12.12
N ASP A 103 -7.53 -5.20 -12.40
CA ASP A 103 -8.61 -5.52 -11.46
C ASP A 103 -8.04 -6.42 -10.36
N SER A 104 -8.02 -5.93 -9.12
CA SER A 104 -7.41 -6.60 -7.96
C SER A 104 -8.12 -7.88 -7.53
N GLN A 105 -9.28 -8.19 -8.10
CA GLN A 105 -9.92 -9.49 -7.90
C GLN A 105 -9.17 -10.61 -8.62
N LEU A 106 -8.40 -10.27 -9.66
CA LEU A 106 -7.48 -11.23 -10.28
C LEU A 106 -6.44 -11.66 -9.25
N PRO A 107 -6.20 -12.97 -9.05
CA PRO A 107 -5.16 -13.43 -8.14
C PRO A 107 -3.80 -12.85 -8.53
N HIS A 108 -3.14 -12.17 -7.60
CA HIS A 108 -1.87 -11.51 -7.87
C HIS A 108 -0.85 -11.69 -6.75
N ARG A 109 0.43 -11.56 -7.09
CA ARG A 109 1.55 -11.77 -6.15
C ARG A 109 2.75 -10.94 -6.56
N PHE A 110 3.43 -10.37 -5.57
CA PHE A 110 4.62 -9.55 -5.76
C PHE A 110 5.81 -10.22 -5.11
N ARG A 111 6.93 -10.28 -5.82
CA ARG A 111 8.17 -10.90 -5.34
C ARG A 111 9.39 -10.10 -5.77
N ASN A 112 10.20 -9.69 -4.82
CA ASN A 112 11.51 -9.15 -5.10
C ASN A 112 12.50 -10.30 -5.31
N ILE A 113 12.81 -10.59 -6.58
CA ILE A 113 13.74 -11.65 -6.98
C ILE A 113 15.21 -11.21 -6.95
N SER A 114 15.50 -9.97 -6.54
CA SER A 114 16.85 -9.39 -6.54
C SER A 114 17.52 -9.43 -5.16
N ASP A 115 18.80 -9.10 -5.13
CA ASP A 115 19.63 -8.95 -3.92
C ASP A 115 19.60 -7.52 -3.34
N SER A 116 18.75 -6.65 -3.87
CA SER A 116 18.61 -5.24 -3.48
C SER A 116 17.16 -4.89 -3.12
N THR A 117 16.94 -3.87 -2.30
CA THR A 117 15.58 -3.42 -1.97
C THR A 117 14.89 -2.84 -3.20
N CYS A 118 13.67 -3.30 -3.47
CA CYS A 118 12.76 -2.71 -4.44
C CYS A 118 11.77 -1.76 -3.75
N ARG A 119 11.42 -0.65 -4.40
CA ARG A 119 10.38 0.28 -3.93
C ARG A 119 9.35 0.56 -5.00
N ILE A 120 8.09 0.61 -4.59
CA ILE A 120 6.92 0.85 -5.43
C ILE A 120 6.09 1.95 -4.79
N ILE A 121 5.58 2.88 -5.61
CA ILE A 121 4.44 3.71 -5.21
C ILE A 121 3.21 3.10 -5.86
N SER A 122 2.27 2.67 -5.03
CA SER A 122 1.04 2.02 -5.48
C SER A 122 -0.19 2.76 -4.99
N ALA A 123 -1.31 2.48 -5.64
CA ALA A 123 -2.61 2.96 -5.27
C ALA A 123 -3.67 1.90 -5.52
N CYS A 124 -4.67 1.82 -4.64
CA CYS A 124 -5.86 1.01 -4.87
C CYS A 124 -7.16 1.76 -4.54
N THR A 125 -8.23 1.33 -5.20
CA THR A 125 -9.59 1.84 -4.98
C THR A 125 -10.60 0.69 -5.07
N PRO A 126 -11.48 0.46 -4.07
CA PRO A 126 -11.49 1.13 -2.77
C PRO A 126 -10.28 0.73 -1.90
N PRO A 127 -10.00 1.46 -0.80
CA PRO A 127 -9.01 1.05 0.19
C PRO A 127 -9.29 -0.36 0.73
N THR A 128 -8.25 -1.18 0.90
CA THR A 128 -8.39 -2.63 1.19
C THR A 128 -7.70 -3.12 2.46
N PHE A 129 -6.99 -2.25 3.18
CA PHE A 129 -6.33 -2.57 4.46
C PHE A 129 -6.92 -1.79 5.63
#